data_AF-A0A0W8E3C6-F1
#
_entry.id   AF-A0A0W8E3C6-F1
#
_cell.length_a   1.000
_cell.length_b   1.000
_cell.length_c   1.000
_cell.angle_alpha   90.00
_cell.angle_beta   90.00
_cell.angle_gamma   90.00
#
_symmetry.space_group_name_H-M   'P 1'
#
loop_
_entity.id
_entity.type
_entity.pdbx_description
1 polymer ?
#
loop_
_entity_poly.entity_id
_entity_poly.type
_entity_poly.pdbx_seq_one_letter_code
_entity_poly.pdbx_strand_id
1 'polypeptide(L)'
;MHQEHQESTWFAREPFDYYEELRDQLMEMIPDFHMRLKINPRNNQVVFAADVHSVFDICWYTLARMIVDFGPPEDGGRTRELNEGALITCLHCSEAFIRYNNRQLYCKKDECQRAHNAARQRKYHANKKLAETKTKNKG
;
A
#
# COMPACT_ATOMS: atom_id res chain seq x y z
N MET A 1 -26.56 47.08 18.12
CA MET A 1 -25.27 46.55 18.62
C MET A 1 -25.27 45.06 18.34
N HIS A 2 -24.60 44.64 17.26
CA HIS A 2 -24.42 43.23 16.96
C HIS A 2 -23.26 42.74 17.83
N GLN A 3 -23.57 41.95 18.86
CA GLN A 3 -22.55 41.17 19.56
C GLN A 3 -22.13 40.04 18.62
N GLU A 4 -20.93 40.17 18.06
CA GLU A 4 -20.26 39.05 17.41
C GLU A 4 -20.00 37.97 18.46
N HIS A 5 -20.63 36.82 18.28
CA HIS A 5 -20.37 35.63 19.06
C HIS A 5 -18.98 35.13 18.67
N GLN A 6 -17.97 35.49 19.46
CA GLN A 6 -16.61 35.01 19.25
C GLN A 6 -16.55 33.54 19.74
N GLU A 7 -16.76 32.59 18.83
CA GLU A 7 -16.55 31.16 19.12
C GLU A 7 -15.07 30.95 19.49
N SER A 8 -14.82 30.52 20.73
CA SER A 8 -13.47 30.27 21.21
C SER A 8 -12.92 28.97 20.62
N THR A 9 -12.24 29.06 19.49
CA THR A 9 -11.60 27.93 18.80
C THR A 9 -10.24 27.53 19.37
N TRP A 10 -9.88 27.97 20.59
CA TRP A 10 -8.53 27.75 21.14
C TRP A 10 -8.16 26.26 21.36
N PHE A 11 -9.17 25.37 21.38
CA PHE A 11 -9.01 23.92 21.42
C PHE A 11 -9.22 23.22 20.07
N ALA A 12 -9.81 23.88 19.08
CA ALA A 12 -10.03 23.31 17.76
C ALA A 12 -8.75 23.45 16.94
N ARG A 13 -7.78 22.57 17.23
CA ARG A 13 -6.55 22.45 16.44
C ARG A 13 -6.82 21.53 15.28
N GLU A 14 -6.48 21.96 14.07
CA GLU A 14 -6.60 21.12 12.89
C GLU A 14 -5.53 20.02 12.99
N PRO A 15 -5.83 18.76 12.63
CA PRO A 15 -4.89 17.62 12.75
C PRO A 15 -3.51 17.82 12.10
N PHE A 16 -3.38 18.83 11.23
CA PHE A 16 -2.17 19.12 10.46
C PHE A 16 -1.23 20.15 11.13
N ASP A 17 -1.66 20.83 12.20
CA ASP A 17 -0.88 21.91 12.82
C ASP A 17 0.46 21.44 13.44
N TYR A 18 0.60 20.14 13.70
CA TYR A 18 1.76 19.53 14.35
C TYR A 18 2.21 18.24 13.63
N TYR A 19 1.89 18.11 12.34
CA TYR A 19 2.21 16.91 11.56
C TYR A 19 3.71 16.55 11.61
N GLU A 20 4.59 17.55 11.47
CA GLU A 20 6.04 17.37 11.49
C GLU A 20 6.53 16.83 12.84
N GLU A 21 6.05 17.39 13.96
CA GLU A 21 6.41 16.94 15.31
C GLU A 21 5.95 15.50 15.57
N LEU A 22 4.73 15.14 15.15
CA LEU A 22 4.23 13.77 15.26
C LEU A 22 4.98 12.80 14.36
N ARG A 23 5.35 13.20 13.14
CA ARG A 23 6.14 12.39 12.24
C ARG A 23 7.49 12.09 12.86
N ASP A 24 8.16 13.09 13.40
CA ASP A 24 9.50 12.95 13.96
C ASP A 24 9.46 12.07 15.22
N GLN A 25 8.49 12.27 16.12
CA GLN A 25 8.24 11.37 17.26
C GLN A 25 7.96 9.93 16.81
N LEU A 26 7.15 9.75 15.76
CA LEU A 26 6.85 8.43 15.22
C LEU A 26 8.09 7.75 14.64
N MET A 27 8.97 8.51 13.97
CA MET A 27 10.24 8.00 13.46
C MET A 27 11.17 7.57 14.59
N GLU A 28 11.23 8.32 15.69
CA GLU A 28 12.03 7.97 16.87
C GLU A 28 11.52 6.70 17.59
N MET A 29 10.22 6.41 17.49
CA MET A 29 9.64 5.21 18.10
C MET A 29 9.85 3.92 17.29
N ILE A 30 10.16 4.03 15.99
CA ILE A 30 10.37 2.85 15.15
C ILE A 30 11.67 2.16 15.57
N PRO A 31 11.64 0.85 15.91
CA PRO A 31 12.84 0.13 16.30
C PRO A 31 13.76 -0.14 15.11
N ASP A 32 15.04 -0.35 15.39
CA ASP A 32 16.01 -0.77 14.39
C ASP A 32 15.70 -2.17 13.85
N PHE A 33 15.77 -2.33 12.52
CA PHE A 33 15.62 -3.61 11.84
C PHE A 33 16.93 -4.07 11.21
N HIS A 34 17.38 -5.26 11.55
CA HIS A 34 18.49 -5.88 10.85
C HIS A 34 18.03 -6.48 9.52
N MET A 35 18.59 -6.01 8.40
CA MET A 35 18.27 -6.50 7.07
C MET A 35 19.31 -7.52 6.60
N ARG A 36 18.86 -8.64 6.01
CA ARG A 36 19.77 -9.66 5.48
C ARG A 36 19.19 -10.41 4.28
N LEU A 37 20.05 -11.11 3.56
CA LEU A 37 19.63 -12.08 2.56
C LEU A 37 19.03 -13.31 3.24
N LYS A 38 17.88 -13.75 2.75
CA LYS A 38 17.14 -14.93 3.22
C LYS A 38 16.68 -15.75 2.04
N ILE A 39 16.46 -17.04 2.26
CA ILE A 39 15.82 -17.91 1.27
C ILE A 39 14.33 -17.98 1.60
N ASN A 40 13.47 -17.66 0.64
CA ASN A 40 12.03 -17.87 0.76
C ASN A 40 11.74 -19.38 0.67
N PRO A 41 11.22 -20.01 1.73
CA PRO A 41 11.02 -21.46 1.76
C PRO A 41 9.96 -21.95 0.76
N ARG A 42 9.09 -21.07 0.24
CA ARG A 42 8.03 -21.45 -0.69
C ARG A 42 8.51 -21.63 -2.12
N ASN A 43 9.51 -20.86 -2.55
CA ASN A 43 9.94 -20.81 -3.95
C ASN A 43 11.47 -20.79 -4.12
N ASN A 44 12.23 -20.97 -3.04
CA ASN A 44 13.69 -20.99 -3.00
C ASN A 44 14.38 -19.72 -3.52
N GLN A 45 13.66 -18.59 -3.57
CA GLN A 45 14.23 -17.32 -4.00
C GLN A 45 15.01 -16.65 -2.88
N VAL A 46 16.14 -16.04 -3.24
CA VAL A 46 16.89 -15.16 -2.34
C VAL A 46 16.17 -13.81 -2.26
N VAL A 47 15.81 -13.40 -1.05
CA VAL A 47 15.13 -12.14 -0.75
C VAL A 47 15.94 -11.32 0.24
N PHE A 48 15.94 -9.99 0.08
CA PHE A 48 16.49 -9.07 1.07
C PHE A 48 15.37 -8.62 2.00
N ALA A 49 15.40 -9.04 3.26
CA ALA A 49 14.30 -8.86 4.19
C ALA A 49 14.77 -8.61 5.64
N ALA A 50 13.92 -7.95 6.42
CA ALA A 50 14.16 -7.71 7.84
C ALA A 50 14.16 -9.02 8.64
N ASP A 51 15.01 -9.11 9.65
CA ASP A 51 14.87 -10.06 10.74
C ASP A 51 13.62 -9.75 11.57
N VAL A 52 12.84 -10.81 11.81
CA VAL A 52 11.53 -10.78 12.44
C VAL A 52 11.52 -11.90 13.45
N HIS A 53 11.43 -11.54 14.72
CA HIS A 53 11.42 -12.43 15.86
C HIS A 53 10.08 -12.39 16.61
N SER A 54 9.26 -11.37 16.37
CA SER A 54 7.97 -11.20 17.02
C SER A 54 6.88 -10.68 16.08
N VAL A 55 5.62 -10.81 16.50
CA VAL A 55 4.49 -10.16 15.83
C VAL A 55 4.59 -8.63 15.88
N PHE A 56 5.23 -8.08 16.91
CA PHE A 56 5.43 -6.64 17.04
C PHE A 56 6.44 -6.12 16.02
N ASP A 57 7.47 -6.90 15.69
CA ASP A 57 8.44 -6.56 14.63
C ASP A 57 7.72 -6.45 13.27
N ILE A 58 6.78 -7.36 13.00
CA ILE A 58 5.95 -7.31 11.79
C ILE A 58 5.11 -6.04 11.78
N CYS A 59 4.46 -5.71 12.90
CA CYS A 59 3.64 -4.51 13.02
C CYS A 59 4.47 -3.24 12.79
N TRP A 60 5.60 -3.10 13.47
CA TRP A 60 6.50 -1.96 13.30
C TRP A 60 7.07 -1.86 11.89
N TYR A 61 7.50 -2.99 11.32
CA TYR A 61 8.02 -3.02 9.95
C TYR A 61 6.95 -2.62 8.93
N THR A 62 5.72 -3.10 9.14
CA THR A 62 4.57 -2.76 8.29
C THR A 62 4.21 -1.28 8.42
N LEU A 63 4.17 -0.75 9.64
CA LEU A 63 3.91 0.67 9.91
C LEU A 63 4.97 1.56 9.26
N ALA A 64 6.26 1.23 9.42
CA ALA A 64 7.35 1.94 8.77
C ALA A 64 7.19 1.93 7.24
N ARG A 65 6.80 0.78 6.66
CA ARG A 65 6.48 0.69 5.22
C ARG A 65 5.31 1.57 4.81
N MET A 66 4.23 1.60 5.59
CA MET A 66 3.09 2.48 5.32
C MET A 66 3.50 3.95 5.32
N ILE A 67 4.30 4.40 6.30
CA ILE A 67 4.76 5.80 6.37
C ILE A 67 5.52 6.18 5.08
N VAL A 68 6.42 5.30 4.62
CA VAL A 68 7.17 5.49 3.36
C VAL A 68 6.24 5.45 2.13
N ASP A 69 5.33 4.47 2.11
CA ASP A 69 4.46 4.16 0.97
C ASP A 69 3.22 5.06 0.86
N PHE A 70 2.90 5.87 1.88
CA PHE A 70 1.82 6.86 1.82
C PHE A 70 2.35 8.30 1.71
N GLY A 71 3.55 8.59 2.23
CA GLY A 71 4.21 9.89 2.02
C GLY A 71 3.49 11.01 2.78
N PRO A 72 3.79 12.28 2.47
CA PRO A 72 3.22 13.40 3.17
C PRO A 72 1.68 13.45 3.03
N PRO A 73 0.92 13.78 4.09
CA PRO A 73 -0.54 13.82 4.07
C PRO A 73 -1.12 14.81 3.06
N GLU A 74 -0.39 15.85 2.70
CA GLU A 74 -0.75 16.78 1.63
C GLU A 74 -0.88 16.09 0.26
N ASP A 75 -0.23 14.94 0.09
CA ASP A 75 -0.35 14.06 -1.08
C ASP A 75 -1.41 12.96 -0.89
N GLY A 76 -2.07 12.93 0.27
CA GLY A 76 -3.16 12.02 0.61
C GLY A 76 -4.33 12.13 -0.37
N GLY A 77 -4.77 10.98 -0.90
CA GLY A 77 -5.87 10.94 -1.87
C GLY A 77 -5.49 11.29 -3.31
N ARG A 78 -4.28 11.78 -3.57
CA ARG A 78 -3.75 11.84 -4.93
C ARG A 78 -3.46 10.40 -5.38
N THR A 79 -3.84 10.07 -6.62
CA THR A 79 -3.34 8.84 -7.23
C THR A 79 -1.85 9.03 -7.34
N ARG A 80 -1.05 8.40 -6.47
CA ARG A 80 0.41 8.47 -6.58
C ARG A 80 0.74 8.20 -8.03
N GLU A 81 1.41 9.16 -8.67
CA GLU A 81 2.11 8.94 -9.93
C GLU A 81 3.26 7.99 -9.60
N LEU A 82 2.88 6.73 -9.42
CA LEU A 82 3.72 5.58 -9.26
C LEU A 82 4.36 5.37 -10.64
N ASN A 83 5.20 6.33 -11.02
CA ASN A 83 5.65 6.62 -12.37
C ASN A 83 6.00 5.36 -13.15
N GLU A 84 5.76 5.43 -14.47
CA GLU A 84 6.53 4.63 -15.42
C GLU A 84 8.01 4.70 -14.98
N GLY A 85 8.68 3.56 -14.83
CA GLY A 85 10.06 3.53 -14.34
C GLY A 85 10.28 2.86 -12.98
N ALA A 86 9.24 2.63 -12.17
CA ALA A 86 9.47 1.94 -10.88
C ALA A 86 9.79 0.46 -11.07
N LEU A 87 10.84 0.00 -10.39
CA LEU A 87 11.22 -1.40 -10.33
C LEU A 87 10.27 -2.15 -9.36
N ILE A 88 9.52 -3.10 -9.89
CA ILE A 88 8.59 -3.94 -9.12
C ILE A 88 8.79 -5.41 -9.47
N THR A 89 8.25 -6.33 -8.67
CA THR A 89 8.30 -7.78 -8.95
C THR A 89 6.99 -8.26 -9.57
N CYS A 90 7.07 -9.13 -10.58
CA CYS A 90 5.89 -9.71 -11.23
C CYS A 90 5.13 -10.65 -10.30
N LEU A 91 3.81 -10.48 -10.18
CA LEU A 91 2.97 -11.36 -9.35
C LEU A 91 2.89 -12.82 -9.84
N HIS A 92 3.37 -13.14 -11.05
CA HIS A 92 3.40 -14.51 -11.57
C HIS A 92 4.80 -15.15 -11.45
N CYS A 93 5.81 -14.59 -12.11
CA CYS A 93 7.17 -15.18 -12.12
C CYS A 93 8.09 -14.62 -11.02
N SER A 94 7.67 -13.60 -10.27
CA SER A 94 8.46 -12.91 -9.24
C SER A 94 9.73 -12.21 -9.75
N GLU A 95 9.98 -12.19 -11.05
CA GLU A 95 11.09 -11.41 -11.61
C GLU A 95 10.84 -9.91 -11.48
N ALA A 96 11.93 -9.18 -11.22
CA ALA A 96 11.92 -7.74 -11.19
C ALA A 96 11.76 -7.18 -12.60
N PHE A 97 10.91 -6.17 -12.77
CA PHE A 97 10.70 -5.47 -14.03
C PHE A 97 10.34 -4.01 -13.77
N ILE A 98 10.64 -3.16 -14.75
CA ILE A 98 10.26 -1.76 -14.74
C ILE A 98 8.81 -1.65 -15.22
N ARG A 99 7.92 -1.09 -14.38
CA ARG A 99 6.52 -0.89 -14.79
C ARG A 99 6.38 0.28 -15.76
N TYR A 100 5.49 0.11 -16.73
CA TYR A 100 5.11 1.13 -17.73
C TYR A 100 3.83 1.87 -17.36
N ASN A 101 3.17 1.51 -16.26
CA ASN A 101 2.07 2.30 -15.71
C ASN A 101 1.80 1.83 -14.28
N ASN A 102 1.09 2.66 -13.52
CA ASN A 102 0.85 2.45 -12.10
C ASN A 102 -0.04 1.22 -11.82
N ARG A 103 -0.74 0.68 -12.84
CA ARG A 103 -1.62 -0.49 -12.72
C ARG A 103 -0.94 -1.80 -13.13
N GLN A 104 0.27 -1.74 -13.67
CA GLN A 104 0.96 -2.93 -14.15
C GLN A 104 1.52 -3.74 -12.97
N LEU A 105 1.03 -4.97 -12.81
CA LEU A 105 1.45 -5.90 -11.74
C LEU A 105 2.18 -7.15 -12.28
N TYR A 106 2.21 -7.31 -13.62
CA TYR A 106 2.77 -8.47 -14.30
C TYR A 106 3.80 -8.02 -15.35
N CYS A 107 4.91 -8.75 -15.48
CA CYS A 107 5.89 -8.51 -16.54
C CYS A 107 5.30 -8.91 -17.91
N LYS A 108 5.91 -8.44 -19.01
CA LYS A 108 5.39 -8.64 -20.37
C LYS A 108 5.62 -10.04 -20.96
N LYS A 109 6.15 -11.00 -20.21
CA LYS A 109 6.30 -12.38 -20.67
C LYS A 109 4.93 -13.01 -20.97
N ASP A 110 4.84 -13.77 -22.06
CA ASP A 110 3.58 -14.36 -22.53
C ASP A 110 2.91 -15.26 -21.49
N GLU A 111 3.69 -16.02 -20.72
CA GLU A 111 3.19 -16.84 -19.61
C GLU A 111 2.54 -16.00 -18.51
N CYS A 112 3.17 -14.89 -18.13
CA CYS A 112 2.69 -13.98 -17.09
C CYS A 112 1.43 -13.23 -17.54
N GLN A 113 1.38 -12.83 -18.81
CA GLN A 113 0.21 -12.17 -19.39
C GLN A 113 -0.97 -13.12 -19.53
N ARG A 114 -0.73 -14.38 -19.91
CA ARG A 114 -1.77 -15.43 -19.90
C ARG A 114 -2.33 -15.66 -18.50
N ALA A 115 -1.46 -15.78 -17.48
CA ALA A 115 -1.88 -15.94 -16.09
C ALA A 115 -2.71 -14.75 -15.59
N HIS A 116 -2.27 -13.52 -15.91
CA HIS A 116 -3.00 -12.29 -15.60
C HIS A 116 -4.39 -12.26 -16.25
N ASN A 117 -4.49 -12.54 -17.55
CA ASN A 117 -5.75 -12.55 -18.27
C ASN A 117 -6.72 -13.61 -17.73
N ALA A 118 -6.22 -14.80 -17.40
CA ALA A 118 -7.02 -15.86 -16.76
C ALA A 118 -7.54 -15.44 -15.37
N ALA A 119 -6.70 -14.78 -14.56
CA ALA A 119 -7.13 -14.24 -13.26
C ALA A 119 -8.18 -13.12 -13.41
N ARG A 120 -7.97 -12.20 -14.36
CA ARG A 120 -8.91 -11.11 -14.69
C ARG A 120 -10.26 -11.65 -15.13
N GLN A 121 -10.26 -12.67 -15.99
CA GLN A 121 -11.49 -13.30 -16.49
C GLN A 121 -12.27 -13.97 -15.36
N ARG A 122 -11.59 -14.70 -14.47
CA ARG A 122 -12.21 -15.32 -13.28
C ARG A 122 -12.86 -14.27 -12.37
N LYS A 123 -12.16 -13.17 -12.10
CA LYS A 123 -12.68 -12.06 -11.28
C LYS A 123 -13.90 -11.40 -11.92
N TYR A 124 -13.88 -11.19 -13.23
CA TYR A 124 -15.02 -10.65 -13.97
C TYR A 124 -16.26 -11.54 -13.83
N HIS A 125 -16.12 -12.86 -14.05
CA HIS A 125 -17.24 -13.79 -13.92
C HIS A 125 -17.78 -13.88 -12.48
N ALA A 126 -16.90 -13.85 -11.47
CA ALA A 126 -17.30 -13.82 -10.07
C ALA A 126 -18.12 -12.56 -9.76
N ASN A 127 -17.64 -11.39 -10.20
CA ASN A 127 -18.33 -10.11 -10.01
C ASN A 127 -19.69 -10.08 -10.72
N LYS A 128 -19.78 -10.65 -11.92
CA LYS A 128 -21.05 -10.74 -12.66
C LYS A 128 -22.09 -11.58 -11.90
N LYS A 129 -21.70 -12.75 -11.40
CA LYS A 129 -22.56 -13.60 -10.56
C LYS A 129 -23.02 -12.89 -9.28
N LEU A 130 -22.12 -12.15 -8.64
CA LEU A 130 -22.45 -11.38 -7.44
C LEU A 130 -23.46 -10.26 -7.74
N ALA A 131 -23.29 -9.56 -8.87
CA ALA A 131 -24.23 -8.53 -9.30
C ALA A 131 -25.63 -9.11 -9.59
N GLU A 132 -25.71 -10.23 -10.31
CA GLU A 132 -26.96 -10.95 -10.61
C GLU A 132 -27.65 -11.47 -9.34
N THR A 133 -26.89 -11.87 -8.32
CA THR A 133 -27.44 -12.31 -7.02
C THR A 133 -28.00 -11.11 -6.25
N LYS A 134 -27.29 -9.97 -6.25
CA LYS A 134 -27.73 -8.74 -5.59
C LYS A 134 -28.99 -8.14 -6.22
N THR A 135 -29.18 -8.26 -7.54
CA THR A 135 -30.41 -7.80 -8.20
C THR A 135 -31.61 -8.67 -7.87
N LYS A 136 -31.43 -10.01 -7.81
CA LYS A 136 -32.50 -10.94 -7.39
C LYS A 136 -32.94 -10.74 -5.95
N ASN A 137 -32.03 -10.42 -5.03
CA ASN A 137 -32.37 -10.20 -3.62
C ASN A 137 -33.02 -8.81 -3.34
N LYS A 138 -33.13 -7.94 -4.34
CA LYS A 138 -33.74 -6.61 -4.23
C LYS A 138 -35.17 -6.53 -4.80
N GLY A 139 -35.64 -7.57 -5.48
CA GLY A 139 -37.03 -7.72 -5.93
C GLY A 139 -37.77 -8.67 -5.01
#